data_AF-A0A522VFX1-F1
#
_entry.id   AF-A0A522VFX1-F1
#
_cell.length_a   1.000
_cell.length_b   1.000
_cell.length_c   1.000
_cell.angle_alpha   90.00
_cell.angle_beta   90.00
_cell.angle_gamma   90.00
#
_symmetry.space_group_name_H-M   'P 1'
#
loop_
_entity.id
_entity.type
_entity.pdbx_description
1 polymer ?
#
loop_
_entity_poly.entity_id
_entity_poly.type
_entity_poly.pdbx_seq_one_letter_code
_entity_poly.pdbx_strand_id
1 'polypeptide(L)' 'MLESLRSGSWLSPRRRHAWCLIALIGFAATILFLVVTSSESADFLGRPLGSDFLNVWAAGQLVLEGKPET' A
#
# COMPACT_ATOMS: atom_id res chain seq x y z
N MET A 1 24.08 2.71 18.46
CA MET A 1 23.05 2.96 17.41
C MET A 1 21.81 2.08 17.62
N LEU A 2 21.93 0.74 17.59
CA LEU A 2 20.81 -0.19 17.85
C LEU A 2 20.10 0.05 19.19
N GLU A 3 20.84 0.30 20.26
CA GLU A 3 20.24 0.51 21.59
C GLU A 3 19.35 1.76 21.66
N SER A 4 19.71 2.83 20.95
CA SER A 4 18.87 4.02 20.87
C SER A 4 17.56 3.71 20.14
N LEU A 5 17.63 2.96 19.03
CA LEU A 5 16.43 2.53 18.30
C LEU A 5 15.51 1.66 19.16
N ARG A 6 16.09 0.69 19.88
CA ARG A 6 15.34 -0.24 20.75
C ARG A 6 14.69 0.45 21.94
N SER A 7 15.42 1.38 22.58
CA SER A 7 14.92 2.12 23.75
C SER A 7 13.87 3.19 23.40
N GLY A 8 13.78 3.61 22.14
CA GLY A 8 12.89 4.70 21.74
C GLY A 8 13.30 6.08 22.28
N SER A 9 14.50 6.22 22.85
CA SER A 9 15.04 7.47 23.40
C SER A 9 15.03 8.65 22.41
N TRP A 10 15.01 8.35 21.11
CA TRP A 10 14.96 9.34 20.02
C TRP A 10 13.55 9.87 19.72
N LEU A 11 12.50 9.30 20.32
CA LEU A 11 11.09 9.52 20.00
C LEU A 11 10.47 10.65 20.84
N SER A 12 10.77 11.90 20.47
CA SER A 12 10.15 13.07 21.12
C SER A 12 8.68 13.23 20.73
N PRO A 13 7.84 13.95 21.52
CA PRO A 13 6.46 14.25 21.15
C PRO A 13 6.35 14.86 19.74
N ARG A 14 7.19 15.86 19.44
CA ARG A 14 7.25 16.48 18.11
C ARG A 14 7.52 15.46 17.00
N ARG A 15 8.47 14.54 17.20
CA ARG A 15 8.81 13.50 16.21
C ARG A 15 7.68 12.51 16.02
N ARG A 16 6.96 12.13 17.08
CA ARG A 16 5.78 11.25 16.96
C ARG A 16 4.72 11.85 16.04
N HIS A 17 4.33 13.11 16.28
CA HIS A 17 3.36 13.80 15.43
C HIS A 17 3.85 13.95 13.99
N ALA A 18 5.14 14.26 13.80
CA ALA A 18 5.72 14.36 12.45
C ALA A 18 5.62 13.02 11.70
N TRP A 19 5.94 11.90 12.33
CA TRP A 19 5.81 10.59 11.68
C TRP A 19 4.37 10.23 11.35
N CYS A 20 3.41 10.50 12.24
CA CYS A 20 1.99 10.30 11.94
C CYS A 20 1.51 11.17 10.77
N LEU A 21 1.94 12.43 10.71
CA LEU A 21 1.60 13.34 9.61
C LEU A 21 2.25 12.90 8.29
N ILE A 22 3.52 12.48 8.31
CA ILE A 22 4.20 11.95 7.13
C ILE A 22 3.45 10.72 6.60
N ALA A 23 3.09 9.79 7.48
CA ALA A 23 2.32 8.61 7.10
C ALA A 23 0.94 8.99 6.53
N LEU A 24 0.22 9.90 7.19
CA LEU A 24 -1.08 10.38 6.73
C LEU A 24 -1.00 11.02 5.33
N ILE A 25 -0.04 11.92 5.11
CA ILE A 25 0.18 12.57 3.82
C ILE A 25 0.54 11.53 2.75
N GLY A 26 1.41 10.57 3.08
CA GLY A 26 1.77 9.47 2.18
C GLY A 26 0.55 8.66 1.75
N PHE A 27 -0.25 8.19 2.72
CA PHE A 27 -1.48 7.43 2.41
C PHE A 27 -2.49 8.25 1.62
N ALA A 28 -2.73 9.51 2.01
CA ALA A 28 -3.65 10.39 1.30
C ALA A 28 -3.19 10.64 -0.15
N ALA A 29 -1.90 10.88 -0.37
CA ALA A 29 -1.33 11.07 -1.69
C ALA A 29 -1.45 9.79 -2.55
N THR A 30 -1.17 8.62 -1.98
CA THR A 30 -1.33 7.34 -2.69
C THR A 30 -2.79 7.06 -3.06
N ILE A 31 -3.72 7.26 -2.12
CA ILE A 31 -5.16 7.08 -2.40
C ILE A 31 -5.61 8.05 -3.49
N LEU A 32 -5.23 9.34 -3.38
CA LEU A 32 -5.57 10.34 -4.39
C LEU A 32 -5.00 9.97 -5.75
N PHE A 33 -3.75 9.53 -5.80
CA PHE A 33 -3.11 9.07 -7.03
C PHE A 33 -3.87 7.89 -7.65
N LEU A 34 -4.23 6.88 -6.87
CA LEU A 34 -5.01 5.73 -7.36
C LEU A 34 -6.38 6.17 -7.89
N VAL A 35 -7.11 7.02 -7.16
CA VAL A 35 -8.43 7.51 -7.59
C VAL A 35 -8.32 8.30 -8.90
N VAL A 36 -7.37 9.24 -8.99
CA VAL A 36 -7.18 10.10 -10.16
C VAL A 36 -6.73 9.33 -11.40
N THR A 37 -5.95 8.26 -11.22
CA THR A 37 -5.39 7.47 -12.32
C THR A 37 -6.19 6.20 -12.63
N SER A 38 -7.22 5.88 -11.84
CA SER A 38 -8.06 4.71 -12.04
C SER A 38 -8.97 4.83 -13.25
N SER A 39 -9.26 3.69 -13.87
CA SER A 39 -10.26 3.54 -14.92
C SER A 39 -11.01 2.23 -14.70
N GLU A 40 -12.33 2.22 -14.89
CA GLU A 40 -13.16 1.02 -14.83
C GLU A 40 -12.96 0.15 -13.56
N SER A 41 -12.77 0.80 -12.39
CA SER A 41 -12.51 0.14 -11.09
C SER A 41 -11.14 -0.55 -10.94
N ALA A 42 -10.22 -0.32 -11.88
CA ALA A 42 -8.83 -0.75 -11.81
C ALA A 42 -7.88 0.43 -11.69
N ASP A 43 -6.69 0.20 -11.12
CA ASP A 43 -5.59 1.16 -11.14
C ASP A 43 -5.03 1.36 -12.56
N PHE A 44 -4.08 2.28 -12.71
CA PHE A 44 -3.43 2.58 -13.99
C PHE A 44 -2.64 1.39 -14.59
N LEU A 45 -2.44 0.31 -13.85
CA LEU A 45 -1.82 -0.94 -14.30
C LEU A 45 -2.85 -2.04 -14.59
N GLY A 46 -4.15 -1.74 -14.49
CA GLY A 46 -5.24 -2.71 -14.71
C GLY A 46 -5.48 -3.64 -13.52
N ARG A 47 -4.95 -3.34 -12.34
CA ARG A 47 -5.19 -4.12 -11.12
C ARG A 47 -6.47 -3.63 -10.45
N PRO A 48 -7.38 -4.52 -10.03
CA PRO A 48 -8.62 -4.10 -9.39
C PRO A 48 -8.35 -3.36 -8.08
N LEU A 49 -9.06 -2.25 -7.86
CA LEU A 49 -8.97 -1.45 -6.63
C LEU A 49 -9.91 -1.95 -5.52
N GLY A 50 -10.93 -2.72 -5.88
CA GLY A 50 -11.81 -3.39 -4.93
C GLY A 50 -11.16 -4.64 -4.34
N SER A 51 -11.43 -4.92 -3.06
CA SER A 51 -10.99 -6.17 -2.41
C SER A 51 -11.78 -7.37 -2.89
N ASP A 52 -13.04 -7.14 -3.24
CA ASP A 52 -13.93 -8.16 -3.72
C ASP A 52 -13.41 -8.64 -5.08
N PHE A 53 -13.20 -9.95 -5.20
CA PHE A 53 -12.64 -10.62 -6.38
C PHE A 53 -11.12 -10.47 -6.62
N LEU A 54 -10.34 -9.91 -5.69
CA LEU A 54 -8.87 -9.89 -5.82
C LEU A 54 -8.27 -11.29 -5.98
N ASN A 55 -8.81 -12.27 -5.25
CA ASN A 55 -8.38 -13.67 -5.35
C ASN A 55 -8.64 -14.25 -6.74
N VAL A 56 -9.78 -13.93 -7.37
CA VAL A 56 -10.13 -14.37 -8.72
C VAL A 56 -9.19 -13.74 -9.75
N TRP A 57 -8.96 -12.43 -9.66
CA TRP A 57 -8.01 -11.73 -10.52
C TRP A 57 -6.59 -12.32 -10.38
N ALA A 58 -6.12 -12.55 -9.15
CA ALA A 58 -4.81 -13.12 -8.89
C ALA A 58 -4.67 -14.55 -9.43
N ALA A 59 -5.68 -15.41 -9.22
CA ALA A 59 -5.70 -16.75 -9.82
C ALA A 59 -5.65 -16.69 -11.35
N GLY A 60 -6.37 -15.75 -11.97
CA GLY A 60 -6.29 -15.50 -13.41
C GLY A 60 -4.88 -15.13 -13.89
N GLN A 61 -4.18 -14.24 -13.15
CA GLN A 61 -2.79 -13.89 -13.46
C GLN A 61 -1.86 -15.11 -13.35
N LEU A 62 -2.02 -15.93 -12.31
CA LEU A 62 -1.22 -17.14 -12.11
C LEU A 62 -1.40 -18.16 -13.25
N VAL A 63 -2.63 -18.36 -13.71
CA VAL A 63 -2.92 -19.21 -14.88
C VAL A 63 -2.26 -18.65 -16.15
N LEU A 64 -2.35 -17.33 -16.38
CA LEU A 64 -1.70 -16.66 -17.51
C LEU A 64 -0.17 -16.77 -17.46
N GLU A 65 0.42 -16.80 -16.27
CA GLU A 65 1.85 -17.04 -16.05
C GLU A 65 2.26 -18.51 -16.20
N GLY A 66 1.32 -19.43 -16.43
CA GLY A 66 1.59 -20.86 -16.49
C GLY A 66 1.87 -21.50 -15.12
N LYS A 67 1.38 -20.89 -14.04
CA LYS A 67 1.49 -21.37 -12.65
C LYS A 67 0.11 -21.59 -12.01
N PRO A 68 -0.73 -22.50 -12.56
CA PRO A 68 -2.12 -22.64 -12.09
C PRO A 68 -2.26 -23.22 -10.68
N GLU A 69 -1.21 -23.83 -10.12
CA GLU A 69 -1.17 -24.36 -8.75
C GLU A 69 -0.34 -23.48 -7.81
N THR A 70 -0.85 -23.25 -6.59
CA THR A 70 -0.11 -22.69 -5.44
C THR A 70 0.25 -23.77 -4.44
#